data_AF-A0A940ATJ5-F1
#
_entry.id   AF-A0A940ATJ5-F1
#
_cell.length_a   1.000
_cell.length_b   1.000
_cell.length_c   1.000
_cell.angle_alpha   90.00
_cell.angle_beta   90.00
_cell.angle_gamma   90.00
#
_symmetry.space_group_name_H-M   'P 1'
#
loop_
_entity.id
_entity.type
_entity.pdbx_description
1 polymer ?
#
loop_
_entity_poly.entity_id
_entity_poly.type
_entity_poly.pdbx_seq_one_letter_code
_entity_poly.pdbx_strand_id
1 'polypeptide(L)'
;MLVKIDGVENKELGCREKLLKFLKENTHSGKVSPQVEVFKSIDVQKNSFHWVMSTFDTDRDFEKVDPCGWNLKNYLANPVILWSHDYTIPAIGYAENVKADTVLEGDIVFNSKEFDEFGWSIGERVKAGALRCGSVGFIAE
;
A
#
# COMPACT_ATOMS: atom_id res chain seq x y z
N MET A 1 2.83 5.52 19.27
CA MET A 1 2.56 4.68 20.46
C MET A 1 1.05 4.61 20.63
N LEU A 2 0.50 3.40 20.62
CA LEU A 2 -0.95 3.21 20.72
C LEU A 2 -1.28 2.83 22.15
N VAL A 3 -2.35 3.44 22.68
CA VAL A 3 -2.89 3.11 24.01
C VAL A 3 -4.30 2.58 23.85
N LYS A 4 -4.54 1.39 24.42
CA LYS A 4 -5.84 0.75 24.48
C LYS A 4 -6.37 0.78 25.91
N ILE A 5 -7.63 1.19 26.07
CA ILE A 5 -8.29 1.30 27.39
C ILE A 5 -9.52 0.39 27.40
N ASP A 6 -9.54 -0.57 28.32
CA ASP A 6 -10.62 -1.56 28.49
C ASP A 6 -11.01 -2.30 27.20
N GLY A 7 -10.08 -2.38 26.24
CA GLY A 7 -10.31 -3.04 24.96
C GLY A 7 -11.17 -2.27 23.95
N VAL A 8 -11.75 -1.11 24.30
CA VAL A 8 -12.78 -0.42 23.48
C VAL A 8 -12.23 0.76 22.69
N GLU A 9 -11.26 1.49 23.23
CA GLU A 9 -10.79 2.74 22.61
C GLU A 9 -9.30 2.68 22.27
N ASN A 10 -8.97 2.87 20.99
CA ASN A 10 -7.59 3.01 20.50
C ASN A 10 -7.26 4.50 20.36
N LYS A 11 -6.32 5.00 21.18
CA LYS A 11 -5.85 6.38 21.08
C LYS A 11 -4.39 6.42 20.69
N GLU A 12 -4.09 7.10 19.59
CA GLU A 12 -2.70 7.33 19.18
C GLU A 12 -2.09 8.48 20.00
N LEU A 13 -1.09 8.16 20.81
CA LEU A 13 -0.33 9.11 21.61
C LEU A 13 1.07 9.22 21.02
N GLY A 14 1.18 10.04 19.97
CA GLY A 14 2.41 10.24 19.20
C GLY A 14 3.56 10.92 19.93
N CYS A 15 3.39 11.38 21.18
CA CYS A 15 4.47 12.02 21.95
C CYS A 15 4.35 11.84 23.47
N ARG A 16 5.49 11.99 24.17
CA ARG A 16 5.63 11.81 25.63
C ARG A 16 4.68 12.70 26.44
N GLU A 17 4.48 13.95 26.02
CA GLU A 17 3.60 14.89 26.71
C GLU A 17 2.13 14.45 26.69
N LYS A 18 1.65 13.99 25.52
CA LYS A 18 0.29 13.47 25.37
C LYS A 18 0.07 12.21 26.21
N LEU A 19 1.07 11.34 26.30
CA LEU A 19 1.04 10.17 27.19
C LEU A 19 0.95 10.57 28.66
N LEU A 20 1.81 11.47 29.12
CA LEU A 20 1.84 11.90 30.52
C LEU A 20 0.52 12.58 30.92
N LYS A 21 -0.06 13.38 30.02
CA LYS A 21 -1.38 13.99 30.21
C LYS A 21 -2.46 12.91 30.36
N PHE A 22 -2.48 11.95 29.44
CA PHE A 22 -3.40 10.82 29.47
C PHE A 22 -3.33 10.04 30.80
N LEU A 23 -2.13 9.67 31.25
CA LEU A 23 -1.95 8.94 32.50
C LEU A 23 -2.44 9.76 33.70
N LYS A 24 -2.17 11.07 33.76
CA LYS A 24 -2.66 11.94 34.84
C LYS A 24 -4.18 12.02 34.88
N GLU A 25 -4.83 12.09 33.73
CA GLU A 25 -6.29 12.18 33.62
C GLU A 25 -6.98 10.87 34.00
N ASN A 26 -6.31 9.73 33.82
CA ASN A 26 -6.91 8.40 33.99
C ASN A 26 -6.37 7.60 35.19
N THR A 27 -5.54 8.24 36.03
CA THR A 27 -5.00 7.63 37.27
C THR A 27 -5.44 8.46 38.47
N HIS A 28 -6.45 7.99 39.21
CA HIS A 28 -6.82 8.60 40.48
C HIS A 28 -6.09 7.87 41.61
N SER A 29 -5.37 8.61 42.48
CA SER A 29 -4.67 8.05 43.65
C SER A 29 -3.62 6.96 43.35
N GLY A 30 -2.97 7.00 42.18
CA GLY A 30 -1.94 6.04 41.79
C GLY A 30 -2.46 4.66 41.38
N LYS A 31 -3.80 4.48 41.33
CA LYS A 31 -4.45 3.30 40.78
C LYS A 31 -5.07 3.65 39.44
N VAL A 32 -4.66 2.95 38.41
CA VAL A 32 -5.30 3.01 37.09
C VAL A 32 -6.52 2.09 37.17
N SER A 33 -7.73 2.64 37.04
CA SER A 33 -8.97 1.87 37.10
C SER A 33 -9.21 0.97 35.88
N PRO A 34 -8.87 1.39 34.63
CA PRO A 34 -8.92 0.50 33.48
C PRO A 34 -7.59 -0.23 33.21
N GLN A 35 -7.65 -1.36 32.50
CA GLN A 35 -6.43 -1.99 31.98
C GLN A 35 -5.88 -1.13 30.82
N VAL A 36 -4.64 -0.63 30.97
CA VAL A 36 -3.97 0.20 29.96
C VAL A 36 -2.88 -0.63 29.28
N GLU A 37 -3.10 -0.93 28.00
CA GLU A 37 -2.09 -1.59 27.16
C GLU A 37 -1.36 -0.54 26.32
N VAL A 38 -0.03 -0.58 26.35
CA VAL A 38 0.83 0.35 25.60
C VAL A 38 1.61 -0.42 24.55
N PHE A 39 1.36 -0.12 23.27
CA PHE A 39 2.06 -0.72 22.14
C PHE A 39 2.99 0.29 21.49
N LYS A 40 4.20 -0.18 21.15
CA LYS A 40 5.06 0.55 20.20
C LYS A 40 4.41 0.42 18.83
N SER A 41 4.01 1.55 18.25
CA SER A 41 3.62 1.59 16.84
C SER A 41 4.84 1.17 16.03
N ILE A 42 4.79 0.00 15.41
CA ILE A 42 5.74 -0.40 14.39
C ILE A 42 5.25 0.27 13.12
N ASP A 43 6.01 1.23 12.64
CA ASP A 43 5.82 1.74 11.29
C ASP A 43 6.28 0.63 10.35
N VAL A 44 5.33 -0.19 9.90
CA VAL A 44 5.61 -1.19 8.88
C VAL A 44 5.76 -0.39 7.61
N GLN A 45 7.00 0.01 7.30
CA GLN A 45 7.31 0.57 6.00
C GLN A 45 6.90 -0.47 4.96
N LYS A 46 5.75 -0.25 4.33
CA LYS A 46 5.40 -0.98 3.11
C LYS A 46 6.47 -0.60 2.10
N ASN A 47 7.19 -1.60 1.59
CA ASN A 47 8.06 -1.38 0.45
C ASN A 47 7.15 -1.10 -0.75
N SER A 48 6.95 0.18 -1.05
CA SER A 48 6.31 0.62 -2.28
C SER A 48 7.37 0.93 -3.34
N PHE A 49 7.06 0.60 -4.58
CA PHE A 49 7.95 0.82 -5.72
C PHE A 49 7.24 1.70 -6.73
N HIS A 50 7.76 2.90 -6.92
CA HIS A 50 7.25 3.80 -7.93
C HIS A 50 7.47 3.23 -9.34
N TRP A 51 6.43 3.27 -10.18
CA TRP A 51 6.45 2.68 -11.51
C TRP A 51 5.82 3.59 -12.56
N VAL A 52 6.53 3.80 -13.66
CA VAL A 52 5.97 4.38 -14.90
C VAL A 52 5.52 3.23 -15.79
N MET A 53 4.22 2.98 -15.84
CA MET A 53 3.62 1.81 -16.48
C MET A 53 3.39 2.01 -17.98
N SER A 54 3.13 3.24 -18.43
CA SER A 54 2.99 3.58 -19.85
C SER A 54 3.34 5.05 -20.09
N THR A 55 4.00 5.33 -21.21
CA THR A 55 4.34 6.67 -21.70
C THR A 55 3.65 6.92 -23.04
N PHE A 56 3.77 8.13 -23.59
CA PHE A 56 3.31 8.45 -24.94
C PHE A 56 4.30 8.06 -26.05
N ASP A 57 5.33 7.29 -25.71
CA ASP A 57 6.30 6.80 -26.68
C ASP A 57 5.68 5.74 -27.59
N THR A 58 6.18 5.63 -28.83
CA THR A 58 5.77 4.56 -29.74
C THR A 58 6.37 3.23 -29.28
N ASP A 59 5.52 2.23 -29.10
CA ASP A 59 5.95 0.89 -28.72
C ASP A 59 6.51 0.07 -29.90
N ARG A 60 6.82 -1.19 -29.65
CA ARG A 60 7.43 -2.09 -30.67
C ARG A 60 6.44 -2.51 -31.75
N ASP A 61 5.15 -2.32 -31.51
CA ASP A 61 4.06 -2.66 -32.43
C ASP A 61 3.55 -1.41 -33.17
N PHE A 62 4.29 -0.30 -33.05
CA PHE A 62 4.00 1.01 -33.67
C PHE A 62 2.73 1.69 -33.14
N GLU A 63 2.32 1.33 -31.92
CA GLU A 63 1.19 1.93 -31.23
C GLU A 63 1.68 2.93 -30.18
N LYS A 64 0.79 3.82 -29.76
CA LYS A 64 1.00 4.69 -28.60
C LYS A 64 -0.33 4.93 -27.91
N VAL A 65 -0.31 4.99 -26.59
CA VAL A 65 -1.50 5.25 -25.79
C VAL A 65 -1.41 6.68 -25.27
N ASP A 66 -2.41 7.50 -25.56
CA ASP A 66 -2.50 8.85 -25.00
C ASP A 66 -2.68 8.75 -23.48
N PRO A 67 -1.78 9.32 -22.65
CA PRO A 67 -1.94 9.35 -21.20
C PRO A 67 -3.29 9.93 -20.75
N CYS A 68 -3.81 10.93 -21.46
CA CYS A 68 -5.11 11.53 -21.16
C CYS A 68 -6.30 10.63 -21.54
N GLY A 69 -6.06 9.54 -22.28
CA GLY A 69 -7.07 8.58 -22.73
C GLY A 69 -7.41 7.49 -21.71
N TRP A 70 -6.64 7.35 -20.62
CA TRP A 70 -6.88 6.32 -19.62
C TRP A 70 -8.16 6.59 -18.80
N ASN A 71 -9.17 5.72 -18.93
CA ASN A 71 -10.30 5.67 -17.99
C ASN A 71 -9.97 4.73 -16.83
N LEU A 72 -9.55 5.30 -15.71
CA LEU A 72 -9.14 4.54 -14.53
C LEU A 72 -10.29 4.28 -13.53
N LYS A 73 -11.51 4.74 -13.80
CA LYS A 73 -12.60 4.74 -12.82
C LYS A 73 -12.87 3.35 -12.22
N ASN A 74 -13.01 2.33 -13.07
CA ASN A 74 -13.31 0.97 -12.61
C ASN A 74 -12.08 0.31 -11.97
N TYR A 75 -10.89 0.56 -12.53
CA TYR A 75 -9.65 0.01 -11.98
C TYR A 75 -9.37 0.53 -10.56
N LEU A 76 -9.57 1.83 -10.32
CA LEU A 76 -9.35 2.45 -9.01
C LEU A 76 -10.30 1.95 -7.91
N ALA A 77 -11.40 1.27 -8.25
CA ALA A 77 -12.26 0.63 -7.26
C ALA A 77 -11.57 -0.59 -6.60
N ASN A 78 -10.64 -1.24 -7.29
CA ASN A 78 -9.80 -2.31 -6.78
C ASN A 78 -8.51 -2.45 -7.62
N PRO A 79 -7.48 -1.61 -7.37
CA PRO A 79 -6.31 -1.45 -8.25
C PRO A 79 -5.30 -2.60 -8.04
N VAL A 80 -5.69 -3.81 -8.42
CA VAL A 80 -4.86 -5.00 -8.26
C VAL A 80 -3.70 -5.05 -9.27
N ILE A 81 -2.62 -5.72 -8.88
CA ILE A 81 -1.47 -6.02 -9.72
C ILE A 81 -1.43 -7.52 -9.98
N LEU A 82 -1.35 -7.88 -11.25
CA LEU A 82 -1.36 -9.26 -11.73
C LEU A 82 0.02 -9.66 -12.23
N TRP A 83 0.38 -10.92 -12.04
CA TRP A 83 1.56 -11.48 -12.70
C TRP A 83 1.22 -11.81 -14.14
N SER A 84 1.92 -11.20 -15.10
CA SER A 84 1.81 -11.55 -16.53
C SER A 84 0.37 -11.50 -17.11
N HIS A 85 -0.49 -10.61 -16.59
CA HIS A 85 -1.91 -10.56 -16.93
C HIS A 85 -2.66 -11.90 -16.70
N ASP A 86 -2.18 -12.73 -15.77
CA ASP A 86 -2.83 -13.99 -15.43
C ASP A 86 -3.99 -13.76 -14.47
N TYR A 87 -5.21 -13.82 -15.00
CA TYR A 87 -6.44 -13.70 -14.24
C TYR A 87 -6.87 -15.01 -13.54
N THR A 88 -6.11 -16.10 -13.72
CA THR A 88 -6.43 -17.41 -13.13
C THR A 88 -5.86 -17.60 -11.72
N ILE A 89 -4.97 -16.70 -11.30
CA ILE A 89 -4.38 -16.68 -9.97
C ILE A 89 -4.76 -15.41 -9.20
N PRO A 90 -4.69 -15.42 -7.86
CA PRO A 90 -4.86 -14.21 -7.07
C PRO A 90 -3.86 -13.11 -7.46
N ALA A 91 -4.26 -11.86 -7.23
CA ALA A 91 -3.39 -10.70 -7.43
C ALA A 91 -2.14 -10.78 -6.54
N ILE A 92 -0.98 -10.39 -7.10
CA ILE A 92 0.33 -10.41 -6.43
C ILE A 92 0.62 -9.13 -5.62
N GLY A 93 -0.30 -8.17 -5.68
CA GLY A 93 -0.19 -6.87 -5.04
C GLY A 93 -1.30 -5.93 -5.49
N TYR A 94 -1.10 -4.65 -5.18
CA TYR A 94 -1.99 -3.57 -5.58
C TYR A 94 -1.19 -2.28 -5.81
N ALA A 95 -1.80 -1.33 -6.50
CA ALA A 95 -1.23 -0.01 -6.74
C ALA A 95 -1.90 1.06 -5.86
N GLU A 96 -1.09 1.99 -5.37
CA GLU A 96 -1.50 3.22 -4.72
C GLU A 96 -1.10 4.41 -5.61
N ASN A 97 -1.72 5.58 -5.41
CA ASN A 97 -1.39 6.83 -6.09
C ASN A 97 -1.38 6.76 -7.63
N VAL A 98 -2.24 5.92 -8.22
CA VAL A 98 -2.33 5.75 -9.67
C VAL A 98 -2.88 6.99 -10.33
N LYS A 99 -2.19 7.48 -11.36
CA LYS A 99 -2.58 8.66 -12.15
C LYS A 99 -2.08 8.56 -13.59
N ALA A 100 -2.70 9.33 -14.48
CA ALA A 100 -2.46 9.31 -15.91
C ALA A 100 -2.42 10.73 -16.52
N ASP A 101 -1.58 11.61 -15.97
CA ASP A 101 -1.49 12.99 -16.44
C ASP A 101 -0.60 13.10 -17.69
N THR A 102 0.70 12.82 -17.52
CA THR A 102 1.72 12.85 -18.60
C THR A 102 2.23 11.45 -18.94
N VAL A 103 2.11 10.54 -17.99
CA VAL A 103 2.41 9.12 -18.07
C VAL A 103 1.40 8.39 -17.18
N LEU A 104 1.16 7.12 -17.44
CA LEU A 104 0.47 6.26 -16.48
C LEU A 104 1.49 5.79 -15.44
N GLU A 105 1.31 6.21 -14.20
CA GLU A 105 2.23 5.94 -13.09
C GLU A 105 1.50 5.65 -11.78
N GLY A 106 2.22 5.07 -10.83
CA GLY A 106 1.69 4.72 -9.51
C GLY A 106 2.74 4.00 -8.65
N ASP A 107 2.37 3.72 -7.40
CA ASP A 107 3.24 3.07 -6.43
C ASP A 107 2.77 1.63 -6.21
N ILE A 108 3.63 0.67 -6.54
CA ILE A 108 3.29 -0.76 -6.47
C ILE A 108 3.64 -1.30 -5.10
N VAL A 109 2.65 -1.94 -4.46
CA VAL A 109 2.82 -2.67 -3.20
C VAL A 109 2.58 -4.15 -3.45
N PHE A 110 3.64 -4.95 -3.32
CA PHE A 110 3.54 -6.40 -3.38
C PHE A 110 2.99 -6.97 -2.07
N ASN A 111 2.31 -8.10 -2.16
CA ASN A 111 1.77 -8.79 -0.99
C ASN A 111 2.89 -9.18 -0.01
N SER A 112 2.54 -9.30 1.28
CA SER A 112 3.49 -9.76 2.29
C SER A 112 3.68 -11.28 2.22
N LYS A 113 4.85 -11.75 2.68
CA LYS A 113 5.23 -13.16 2.59
C LYS A 113 4.25 -14.08 3.33
N GLU A 114 3.70 -13.61 4.43
CA GLU A 114 2.82 -14.38 5.32
C GLU A 114 1.49 -14.73 4.64
N PHE A 115 1.02 -13.89 3.71
CA PHE A 115 -0.24 -14.06 3.01
C PHE A 115 -0.05 -14.63 1.60
N ASP A 116 0.99 -14.21 0.89
CA ASP A 116 1.28 -14.60 -0.48
C ASP A 116 2.79 -14.62 -0.74
N GLU A 117 3.39 -15.80 -0.59
CA GLU A 117 4.83 -16.01 -0.82
C GLU A 117 5.22 -15.74 -2.29
N PHE A 118 4.32 -16.00 -3.25
CA PHE A 118 4.60 -15.78 -4.66
C PHE A 118 4.72 -14.27 -4.94
N GLY A 119 3.69 -13.49 -4.63
CA GLY A 119 3.68 -12.04 -4.82
C GLY A 119 4.79 -11.33 -4.04
N TRP A 120 5.04 -11.73 -2.79
CA TRP A 120 6.19 -11.25 -2.02
C TRP A 120 7.51 -11.49 -2.75
N SER A 121 7.71 -12.71 -3.28
CA SER A 121 8.95 -13.05 -3.98
C SER A 121 9.15 -12.24 -5.26
N ILE A 122 8.07 -11.82 -5.94
CA ILE A 122 8.15 -10.89 -7.08
C ILE A 122 8.63 -9.52 -6.60
N GLY A 123 8.09 -9.02 -5.49
CA GLY A 123 8.56 -7.78 -4.87
C GLY A 123 10.05 -7.80 -4.52
N GLU A 124 10.56 -8.91 -3.98
CA GLU A 124 12.00 -9.05 -3.69
C GLU A 124 12.86 -9.04 -4.97
N ARG A 125 12.34 -9.57 -6.10
CA ARG A 125 13.03 -9.49 -7.41
C ARG A 125 13.04 -8.07 -7.97
N VAL A 126 11.97 -7.30 -7.76
CA VAL A 126 11.91 -5.87 -8.10
C VAL A 126 12.93 -5.10 -7.27
N LYS A 127 12.94 -5.32 -5.95
CA LYS A 127 13.90 -4.72 -5.03
C LYS A 127 15.36 -5.03 -5.40
N ALA A 128 15.64 -6.25 -5.86
CA ALA A 128 16.95 -6.67 -6.31
C ALA A 128 17.33 -6.15 -7.72
N GLY A 129 16.40 -5.51 -8.44
CA GLY A 129 16.61 -5.02 -9.81
C GLY A 129 16.58 -6.11 -10.89
N ALA A 130 16.19 -7.34 -10.54
CA ALA A 130 16.04 -8.45 -11.49
C ALA A 130 14.77 -8.27 -12.36
N LEU A 131 13.72 -7.67 -11.80
CA LEU A 131 12.51 -7.25 -12.51
C LEU A 131 12.41 -5.73 -12.48
N ARG A 132 12.31 -5.12 -13.66
CA ARG A 132 12.33 -3.64 -13.82
C ARG A 132 11.28 -3.13 -14.80
N CYS A 133 10.55 -4.03 -15.47
CA CYS A 133 9.55 -3.68 -16.48
C CYS A 133 8.17 -4.24 -16.08
N GLY A 134 7.14 -3.45 -16.33
CA GLY A 134 5.74 -3.80 -16.13
C GLY A 134 4.98 -3.59 -17.44
N SER A 135 3.76 -4.10 -17.51
CA SER A 135 2.88 -3.97 -18.65
C SER A 135 1.48 -3.57 -18.19
N VAL A 136 0.74 -2.95 -19.10
CA VAL A 136 -0.66 -2.55 -18.88
C VAL A 136 -1.54 -3.32 -19.83
N GLY A 137 -2.75 -3.64 -19.38
CA GLY A 137 -3.75 -4.35 -20.16
C GLY A 137 -5.06 -3.57 -20.18
N PHE A 138 -5.85 -3.79 -21.22
CA PHE A 138 -7.17 -3.19 -21.38
C PHE A 138 -8.24 -4.25 -21.18
N ILE A 139 -9.28 -3.90 -20.43
CA ILE A 139 -10.49 -4.72 -20.28
C ILE A 139 -11.64 -3.84 -20.75
N ALA A 140 -12.47 -4.36 -21.65
CA ALA A 140 -13.66 -3.66 -22.13
C ALA A 140 -14.67 -3.45 -20.99
N GLU A 141 -15.37 -2.31 -21.02
CA GLU A 141 -16.49 -2.02 -20.13
C GLU A 141 -17.74 -2.83 -20.48
#